data_AF-A0A955NGE1-F1
#
_entry.id   AF-A0A955NGE1-F1
#
_cell.length_a   1.000
_cell.length_b   1.000
_cell.length_c   1.000
_cell.angle_alpha   90.00
_cell.angle_beta   90.00
_cell.angle_gamma   90.00
#
_symmetry.space_group_name_H-M   'P 1'
#
loop_
_entity.id
_entity.type
_entity.pdbx_description
1 polymer ?
#
loop_
_entity_poly.entity_id
_entity_poly.type
_entity_poly.pdbx_seq_one_letter_code
_entity_poly.pdbx_strand_id
1 'polypeptide(L)'
;NEWCTTGQACFDAIHPLWDRFLSLGAKIDAFCMDEPYFKALNFGLGNREYAVEQVADWIRLIRLNYPDIAVGSIEPYPSVSRIDLENWIVELDNKCAQLGVRGLDFFCVDPDWRRFPSDGRWSQVKVLEDFCKARGLPFSLIYWAADRPLSTEDRDWYERTLAQGEAYRQVRGQPDEYDIQSWLAIPSQSIPEYGSNTLTRTLNDFYTRIVSQPLPTVTETFTPSHTYTPTSTPARTPTVTPTHTNSSTPTLTPTRTPFTTDIDGNGRVDEEDLLILLKDWGLTSGPNRIENR
;
A
#
# COMPACT_ATOMS: atom_id res chain seq x y z
N ASN A 1 -21.90 10.43 7.90
CA ASN A 1 -20.95 10.50 6.77
C ASN A 1 -19.71 9.75 7.19
N GLU A 2 -19.41 8.68 6.48
CA GLU A 2 -18.19 7.88 6.66
C GLU A 2 -16.91 8.69 6.38
N TRP A 3 -17.05 9.79 5.65
CA TRP A 3 -15.97 10.63 5.18
C TRP A 3 -16.05 12.03 5.79
N CYS A 4 -15.00 12.42 6.50
CA CYS A 4 -14.66 13.81 6.76
C CYS A 4 -14.37 14.52 5.42
N THR A 5 -14.65 15.83 5.34
CA THR A 5 -14.52 16.57 4.06
C THR A 5 -13.23 17.38 3.97
N THR A 6 -12.68 17.84 5.09
CA THR A 6 -11.45 18.66 5.13
C THR A 6 -10.33 17.96 5.89
N GLY A 7 -9.07 18.34 5.61
CA GLY A 7 -7.92 17.75 6.29
C GLY A 7 -7.96 17.91 7.80
N GLN A 8 -8.38 19.09 8.29
CA GLN A 8 -8.59 19.33 9.71
C GLN A 8 -9.69 18.45 10.31
N ALA A 9 -10.86 18.38 9.66
CA ALA A 9 -11.97 17.57 10.16
C ALA A 9 -11.61 16.08 10.18
N CYS A 10 -10.83 15.61 9.21
CA CYS A 10 -10.31 14.24 9.19
C CYS A 10 -9.36 13.97 10.36
N PHE A 11 -8.41 14.88 10.60
CA PHE A 11 -7.47 14.76 11.71
C PHE A 11 -8.21 14.76 13.06
N ASP A 12 -9.07 15.76 13.31
CA ASP A 12 -9.83 15.92 14.55
C ASP A 12 -10.70 14.70 14.87
N ALA A 13 -11.27 14.07 13.83
CA ALA A 13 -12.13 12.91 14.01
C ALA A 13 -11.37 11.64 14.44
N ILE A 14 -10.12 11.46 14.00
CA ILE A 14 -9.42 10.17 14.12
C ILE A 14 -8.21 10.21 15.05
N HIS A 15 -7.55 11.35 15.23
CA HIS A 15 -6.34 11.42 16.07
C HIS A 15 -6.57 10.99 17.53
N PRO A 16 -7.75 11.21 18.16
CA PRO A 16 -7.96 10.73 19.53
C PRO A 16 -7.87 9.20 19.64
N LEU A 17 -8.20 8.46 18.57
CA LEU A 17 -8.05 7.01 18.52
C LEU A 17 -6.57 6.60 18.44
N TRP A 18 -5.78 7.32 17.63
CA TRP A 18 -4.32 7.08 17.56
C TRP A 18 -3.64 7.38 18.89
N ASP A 19 -3.98 8.50 19.53
CA ASP A 19 -3.46 8.86 20.85
C ASP A 19 -3.79 7.78 21.89
N ARG A 20 -4.99 7.21 21.82
CA ARG A 20 -5.36 6.08 22.67
C ARG A 20 -4.48 4.87 22.39
N PHE A 21 -4.27 4.49 21.12
CA PHE A 21 -3.40 3.37 20.79
C PHE A 21 -1.97 3.56 21.32
N LEU A 22 -1.40 4.74 21.11
CA LEU A 22 -0.08 5.09 21.64
C LEU A 22 -0.06 5.02 23.17
N SER A 23 -1.13 5.48 23.84
CA SER A 23 -1.24 5.41 25.30
C SER A 23 -1.33 3.98 25.86
N LEU A 24 -1.89 3.04 25.06
CA LEU A 24 -1.93 1.61 25.37
C LEU A 24 -0.62 0.89 25.00
N GLY A 25 0.40 1.63 24.56
CA GLY A 25 1.73 1.15 24.22
C GLY A 25 1.90 0.73 22.77
N ALA A 26 0.87 0.87 21.93
CA ALA A 26 0.99 0.51 20.52
C ALA A 26 2.10 1.32 19.86
N LYS A 27 2.82 0.66 18.95
CA LYS A 27 3.74 1.34 18.04
C LYS A 27 3.01 1.54 16.72
N ILE A 28 2.75 2.79 16.37
CA ILE A 28 2.18 3.15 15.07
C ILE A 28 3.36 3.48 14.15
N ASP A 29 3.55 2.68 13.11
CA ASP A 29 4.63 2.87 12.14
C ASP A 29 4.21 3.78 10.97
N ALA A 30 2.93 3.74 10.57
CA ALA A 30 2.42 4.50 9.45
C ALA A 30 0.94 4.88 9.59
N PHE A 31 0.56 5.98 8.96
CA PHE A 31 -0.82 6.30 8.60
C PHE A 31 -0.97 6.28 7.09
N CYS A 32 -1.99 5.59 6.59
CA CYS A 32 -2.29 5.55 5.16
C CYS A 32 -3.67 6.12 4.89
N MET A 33 -3.78 6.96 3.86
CA MET A 33 -5.04 7.53 3.42
C MET A 33 -5.65 6.65 2.33
N ASP A 34 -6.89 6.25 2.52
CA ASP A 34 -7.64 5.41 1.59
C ASP A 34 -8.29 6.28 0.50
N GLU A 35 -7.65 6.36 -0.66
CA GLU A 35 -8.14 6.95 -1.92
C GLU A 35 -8.61 8.42 -1.86
N PRO A 36 -7.90 9.34 -1.16
CA PRO A 36 -8.37 10.70 -1.02
C PRO A 36 -8.52 11.44 -2.36
N TYR A 37 -7.66 11.19 -3.34
CA TYR A 37 -7.77 11.82 -4.66
C TYR A 37 -8.98 11.30 -5.44
N PHE A 38 -9.13 9.98 -5.55
CA PHE A 38 -10.29 9.38 -6.22
C PHE A 38 -11.62 9.83 -5.58
N LYS A 39 -11.72 9.78 -4.24
CA LYS A 39 -12.94 10.15 -3.52
C LYS A 39 -13.27 11.62 -3.66
N ALA A 40 -12.27 12.51 -3.67
CA ALA A 40 -12.51 13.94 -3.85
C ALA A 40 -13.25 14.22 -5.16
N LEU A 41 -12.80 13.59 -6.25
CA LEU A 41 -13.37 13.77 -7.59
C LEU A 41 -14.72 13.06 -7.78
N ASN A 42 -14.88 11.85 -7.22
CA ASN A 42 -16.02 11.00 -7.52
C ASN A 42 -17.19 11.15 -6.55
N PHE A 43 -16.94 11.64 -5.32
CA PHE A 43 -17.98 11.85 -4.31
C PHE A 43 -18.39 13.31 -4.15
N GLY A 44 -18.00 14.17 -5.11
CA GLY A 44 -18.40 15.58 -5.13
C GLY A 44 -17.85 16.40 -3.97
N LEU A 45 -16.71 16.00 -3.39
CA LEU A 45 -16.06 16.75 -2.31
C LEU A 45 -15.31 17.96 -2.87
N GLY A 46 -14.78 17.86 -4.10
CA GLY A 46 -14.09 18.96 -4.76
C GLY A 46 -13.44 18.55 -6.07
N ASN A 47 -12.52 19.40 -6.53
CA ASN A 47 -11.68 19.13 -7.69
C ASN A 47 -10.30 18.60 -7.27
N ARG A 48 -9.39 18.49 -8.23
CA ARG A 48 -8.01 18.05 -8.01
C ARG A 48 -7.26 18.97 -7.05
N GLU A 49 -7.39 20.28 -7.23
CA GLU A 49 -6.74 21.28 -6.38
C GLU A 49 -7.23 21.16 -4.93
N TYR A 50 -8.54 20.98 -4.75
CA TYR A 50 -9.14 20.71 -3.44
C TYR A 50 -8.53 19.48 -2.77
N ALA A 51 -8.42 18.36 -3.50
CA ALA A 51 -7.83 17.14 -2.96
C ALA A 51 -6.39 17.38 -2.49
N VAL A 52 -5.56 18.05 -3.31
CA VAL A 52 -4.18 18.37 -2.97
C VAL A 52 -4.11 19.26 -1.73
N GLU A 53 -4.96 20.27 -1.65
CA GLU A 53 -5.01 21.18 -0.50
C GLU A 53 -5.39 20.45 0.80
N GLN A 54 -6.49 19.70 0.79
CA GLN A 54 -6.99 19.05 2.00
C GLN A 54 -6.08 17.93 2.48
N VAL A 55 -5.50 17.16 1.56
CA VAL A 55 -4.54 16.10 1.92
C VAL A 55 -3.24 16.70 2.44
N ALA A 56 -2.70 17.74 1.81
CA ALA A 56 -1.49 18.39 2.30
C ALA A 56 -1.68 19.00 3.69
N ASP A 57 -2.86 19.58 3.96
CA ASP A 57 -3.18 20.10 5.30
C ASP A 57 -3.28 18.98 6.34
N TRP A 58 -3.88 17.84 5.99
CA TRP A 58 -3.90 16.66 6.86
C TRP A 58 -2.48 16.14 7.13
N ILE A 59 -1.65 15.99 6.09
CA ILE A 59 -0.24 15.59 6.25
C ILE A 59 0.49 16.57 7.18
N ARG A 60 0.30 17.87 7.01
CA ARG A 60 0.88 18.90 7.89
C ARG A 60 0.48 18.67 9.35
N LEU A 61 -0.79 18.38 9.63
CA LEU A 61 -1.26 18.08 10.99
C LEU A 61 -0.64 16.79 11.55
N ILE A 62 -0.49 15.75 10.73
CA ILE A 62 0.24 14.53 11.12
C ILE A 62 1.69 14.87 11.47
N ARG A 63 2.41 15.61 10.62
CA ARG A 63 3.81 15.97 10.90
C ARG A 63 3.99 16.80 12.16
N LEU A 64 3.00 17.63 12.51
CA LEU A 64 3.05 18.44 13.73
C LEU A 64 2.84 17.62 15.00
N ASN A 65 2.02 16.58 14.97
CA ASN A 65 1.65 15.79 16.15
C ASN A 65 2.40 14.45 16.26
N TYR A 66 2.81 13.90 15.12
CA TYR A 66 3.45 12.59 14.97
C TYR A 66 4.62 12.68 13.96
N PRO A 67 5.69 13.42 14.27
CA PRO A 67 6.73 13.78 13.29
C PRO A 67 7.47 12.59 12.68
N ASP A 68 7.55 11.47 13.41
CA ASP A 68 8.31 10.28 13.03
C ASP A 68 7.46 9.19 12.35
N ILE A 69 6.14 9.33 12.33
CA ILE A 69 5.24 8.32 11.73
C ILE A 69 5.23 8.48 10.21
N ALA A 70 5.31 7.37 9.47
CA ALA A 70 5.24 7.41 8.02
C ALA A 70 3.83 7.77 7.52
N VAL A 71 3.73 8.46 6.38
CA VAL A 71 2.45 8.84 5.77
C VAL A 71 2.39 8.37 4.32
N GLY A 72 1.38 7.59 3.99
CA GLY A 72 1.15 7.10 2.64
C GLY A 72 -0.20 7.47 2.06
N SER A 73 -0.30 7.34 0.74
CA SER A 73 -1.55 7.48 -0.03
C SER A 73 -1.81 6.17 -0.76
N ILE A 74 -2.98 5.58 -0.56
CA ILE A 74 -3.53 4.51 -1.39
C ILE A 74 -4.40 5.16 -2.46
N GLU A 75 -4.28 4.75 -3.72
CA GLU A 75 -5.18 5.20 -4.78
C GLU A 75 -5.57 4.06 -5.73
N PRO A 76 -6.81 4.08 -6.28
CA PRO A 76 -7.30 3.00 -7.12
C PRO A 76 -6.79 3.12 -8.54
N TYR A 77 -6.39 1.99 -9.10
CA TYR A 77 -6.01 1.85 -10.51
C TYR A 77 -6.83 0.74 -11.18
N PRO A 78 -7.43 0.93 -12.37
CA PRO A 78 -7.27 2.06 -13.30
C PRO A 78 -8.38 3.12 -13.17
N SER A 79 -9.15 3.12 -12.07
CA SER A 79 -10.19 4.13 -11.83
C SER A 79 -9.61 5.54 -11.83
N VAL A 80 -8.38 5.69 -11.33
CA VAL A 80 -7.51 6.83 -11.61
C VAL A 80 -6.44 6.39 -12.61
N SER A 81 -6.16 7.23 -13.61
CA SER A 81 -5.15 6.92 -14.63
C SER A 81 -3.74 6.98 -14.06
N ARG A 82 -2.79 6.23 -14.64
CA ARG A 82 -1.36 6.29 -14.24
C ARG A 82 -0.85 7.73 -14.23
N ILE A 83 -1.14 8.49 -15.29
CA ILE A 83 -0.66 9.87 -15.43
C ILE A 83 -1.26 10.76 -14.33
N ASP A 84 -2.52 10.57 -13.98
CA ASP A 84 -3.14 11.34 -12.90
C ASP A 84 -2.55 10.97 -11.53
N LEU A 85 -2.20 9.71 -11.30
CA LEU A 85 -1.49 9.28 -10.08
C LEU A 85 -0.07 9.86 -10.00
N GLU A 86 0.68 9.88 -11.11
CA GLU A 86 2.01 10.51 -11.16
C GLU A 86 1.92 12.00 -10.85
N ASN A 87 0.94 12.69 -11.45
CA ASN A 87 0.74 14.12 -11.20
C ASN A 87 0.23 14.37 -9.75
N TRP A 88 -0.61 13.49 -9.20
CA TRP A 88 -1.07 13.56 -7.80
C TRP A 88 0.10 13.57 -6.82
N ILE A 89 1.03 12.62 -6.97
CA ILE A 89 2.23 12.52 -6.15
C ILE A 89 3.05 13.82 -6.22
N VAL A 90 3.30 14.33 -7.43
CA VAL A 90 4.12 15.53 -7.64
C VAL A 90 3.47 16.78 -7.05
N GLU A 91 2.17 16.96 -7.27
CA GLU A 91 1.45 18.13 -6.77
C GLU A 91 1.32 18.11 -5.25
N LEU A 92 1.09 16.94 -4.65
CA LEU A 92 1.02 16.78 -3.22
C LEU A 92 2.36 17.06 -2.55
N ASP A 93 3.46 16.52 -3.09
CA ASP A 93 4.82 16.83 -2.61
C ASP A 93 5.10 18.34 -2.68
N ASN A 94 4.76 18.98 -3.79
CA ASN A 94 4.93 20.43 -3.96
C ASN A 94 4.12 21.22 -2.94
N LYS A 95 2.86 20.83 -2.68
CA LYS A 95 2.01 21.50 -1.69
C LYS A 95 2.54 21.30 -0.26
N CYS A 96 2.99 20.10 0.09
CA CYS A 96 3.61 19.83 1.38
C CYS A 96 4.87 20.69 1.58
N ALA A 97 5.71 20.80 0.55
CA ALA A 97 6.90 21.65 0.59
C ALA A 97 6.56 23.14 0.78
N GLN A 98 5.49 23.64 0.14
CA GLN A 98 4.99 25.01 0.38
C GLN A 98 4.52 25.22 1.82
N LEU A 99 3.98 24.19 2.46
CA LEU A 99 3.57 24.19 3.86
C LEU A 99 4.74 23.97 4.83
N GLY A 100 5.96 23.80 4.33
CA GLY A 100 7.16 23.58 5.15
C GLY A 100 7.22 22.20 5.81
N VAL A 101 6.50 21.21 5.28
CA VAL A 101 6.48 19.83 5.79
C VAL A 101 6.91 18.84 4.71
N ARG A 102 7.39 17.68 5.16
CA ARG A 102 7.75 16.57 4.28
C ARG A 102 6.49 15.91 3.71
N GLY A 103 6.52 15.58 2.42
CA GLY A 103 5.43 14.92 1.68
C GLY A 103 5.22 13.46 2.06
N LEU A 104 4.84 12.63 1.08
CA LEU A 104 4.58 11.21 1.30
C LEU A 104 5.86 10.43 1.66
N ASP A 105 5.72 9.41 2.49
CA ASP A 105 6.75 8.41 2.80
C ASP A 105 6.66 7.18 1.88
N PHE A 106 5.48 6.89 1.35
CA PHE A 106 5.23 5.79 0.43
C PHE A 106 3.97 6.05 -0.39
N PHE A 107 3.83 5.34 -1.50
CA PHE A 107 2.63 5.36 -2.33
C PHE A 107 2.16 3.94 -2.59
N CYS A 108 0.87 3.70 -2.37
CA CYS A 108 0.25 2.40 -2.53
C CYS A 108 -0.79 2.42 -3.64
N VAL A 109 -0.82 1.36 -4.45
CA VAL A 109 -1.85 1.19 -5.47
C VAL A 109 -2.85 0.13 -5.02
N ASP A 110 -4.14 0.45 -5.14
CA ASP A 110 -5.24 -0.54 -5.09
C ASP A 110 -5.66 -0.92 -6.52
N PRO A 111 -5.17 -2.04 -7.06
CA PRO A 111 -5.50 -2.43 -8.43
C PRO A 111 -6.87 -3.12 -8.49
N ASP A 112 -7.84 -2.49 -9.15
CA ASP A 112 -9.02 -3.18 -9.69
C ASP A 112 -8.66 -3.95 -10.97
N TRP A 113 -7.95 -5.06 -10.78
CA TRP A 113 -7.40 -5.83 -11.89
C TRP A 113 -8.47 -6.55 -12.72
N ARG A 114 -9.75 -6.58 -12.30
CA ARG A 114 -10.90 -6.93 -13.17
C ARG A 114 -11.02 -6.02 -14.38
N ARG A 115 -10.69 -4.75 -14.18
CA ARG A 115 -10.81 -3.70 -15.18
C ARG A 115 -9.55 -3.62 -16.03
N PHE A 116 -8.59 -4.51 -15.83
CA PHE A 116 -7.47 -4.61 -16.75
C PHE A 116 -8.01 -5.20 -18.06
N PRO A 117 -7.78 -4.55 -19.20
CA PRO A 117 -8.12 -5.13 -20.50
C PRO A 117 -7.40 -6.47 -20.69
N SER A 118 -7.88 -7.27 -21.65
CA SER A 118 -7.42 -8.65 -21.90
C SER A 118 -5.91 -8.80 -22.17
N ASP A 119 -5.21 -7.70 -22.43
CA ASP A 119 -3.76 -7.61 -22.63
C ASP A 119 -2.96 -7.18 -21.38
N GLY A 120 -3.62 -6.92 -20.25
CA GLY A 120 -3.01 -6.68 -18.94
C GLY A 120 -2.38 -5.30 -18.76
N ARG A 121 -2.77 -4.57 -17.70
CA ARG A 121 -2.17 -3.27 -17.33
C ARG A 121 -1.11 -3.34 -16.24
N TRP A 122 -0.67 -4.53 -15.86
CA TRP A 122 0.45 -4.71 -14.93
C TRP A 122 1.70 -3.95 -15.38
N SER A 123 1.95 -3.89 -16.69
CA SER A 123 3.05 -3.08 -17.24
C SER A 123 2.95 -1.59 -16.93
N GLN A 124 1.73 -1.03 -16.86
CA GLN A 124 1.52 0.37 -16.47
C GLN A 124 1.68 0.57 -14.96
N VAL A 125 1.25 -0.40 -14.15
CA VAL A 125 1.55 -0.40 -12.70
C VAL A 125 3.06 -0.44 -12.49
N LYS A 126 3.79 -1.23 -13.27
CA LYS A 126 5.26 -1.28 -13.25
C LYS A 126 5.90 0.06 -13.60
N VAL A 127 5.38 0.77 -14.59
CA VAL A 127 5.86 2.12 -14.93
C VAL A 127 5.62 3.09 -13.78
N LEU A 128 4.49 2.99 -13.08
CA LEU A 128 4.22 3.80 -11.89
C LEU A 128 5.15 3.45 -10.72
N GLU A 129 5.47 2.16 -10.53
CA GLU A 129 6.51 1.73 -9.58
C GLU A 129 7.86 2.36 -9.92
N ASP A 130 8.30 2.30 -11.18
CA ASP A 130 9.56 2.92 -11.62
C ASP A 130 9.57 4.43 -11.38
N PHE A 131 8.44 5.10 -11.63
CA PHE A 131 8.28 6.52 -11.34
C PHE A 131 8.47 6.83 -9.86
N CYS A 132 7.84 6.06 -8.96
CA CYS A 132 7.98 6.26 -7.50
C CYS A 132 9.42 6.01 -7.06
N LYS A 133 10.03 4.90 -7.49
CA LYS A 133 11.41 4.53 -7.14
C LYS A 133 12.44 5.54 -7.66
N ALA A 134 12.25 6.08 -8.86
CA ALA A 134 13.12 7.13 -9.40
C ALA A 134 13.11 8.41 -8.55
N ARG A 135 12.05 8.62 -7.74
CA ARG A 135 11.91 9.73 -6.80
C ARG A 135 12.33 9.36 -5.36
N GLY A 136 12.78 8.13 -5.12
CA GLY A 136 13.06 7.63 -3.78
C GLY A 136 11.80 7.46 -2.92
N LEU A 137 10.63 7.30 -3.55
CA LEU A 137 9.37 7.04 -2.87
C LEU A 137 9.07 5.53 -2.91
N PRO A 138 9.11 4.82 -1.76
CA PRO A 138 8.69 3.43 -1.66
C PRO A 138 7.32 3.18 -2.31
N PHE A 139 7.25 2.15 -3.13
CA PHE A 139 6.04 1.74 -3.84
C PHE A 139 5.43 0.50 -3.22
N SER A 140 4.16 0.58 -2.84
CA SER A 140 3.39 -0.52 -2.26
C SER A 140 2.30 -0.97 -3.24
N LEU A 141 1.92 -2.24 -3.18
CA LEU A 141 0.83 -2.77 -4.00
C LEU A 141 -0.08 -3.67 -3.19
N ILE A 142 -1.38 -3.43 -3.30
CA ILE A 142 -2.40 -4.27 -2.68
C ILE A 142 -2.66 -5.51 -3.55
N TYR A 143 -2.69 -6.66 -2.88
CA TYR A 143 -3.05 -7.95 -3.43
C TYR A 143 -4.32 -8.45 -2.76
N TRP A 144 -5.32 -8.74 -3.58
CA TRP A 144 -6.62 -9.27 -3.14
C TRP A 144 -7.35 -9.96 -4.30
N ALA A 145 -8.38 -10.73 -3.98
CA ALA A 145 -9.18 -11.47 -4.96
C ALA A 145 -10.18 -10.58 -5.74
N ALA A 146 -9.69 -9.52 -6.39
CA ALA A 146 -10.53 -8.49 -7.00
C ALA A 146 -11.54 -9.02 -8.01
N ASP A 147 -11.20 -10.09 -8.75
CA ASP A 147 -12.04 -10.64 -9.80
C ASP A 147 -13.30 -11.36 -9.34
N ARG A 148 -13.47 -11.58 -8.03
CA ARG A 148 -14.65 -12.23 -7.47
C ARG A 148 -15.03 -11.66 -6.10
N PRO A 149 -15.60 -10.44 -6.03
CA PRO A 149 -16.14 -9.92 -4.77
C PRO A 149 -17.34 -10.73 -4.23
N LEU A 150 -17.78 -11.77 -4.97
CA LEU A 150 -18.90 -12.65 -4.64
C LEU A 150 -18.47 -14.10 -4.35
N SER A 151 -17.17 -14.43 -4.42
CA SER A 151 -16.75 -15.77 -4.02
C SER A 151 -16.86 -15.90 -2.50
N THR A 152 -17.39 -17.03 -2.05
CA THR A 152 -17.48 -17.41 -0.63
C THR A 152 -16.48 -18.51 -0.27
N GLU A 153 -15.58 -18.85 -1.18
CA GLU A 153 -14.65 -19.97 -1.04
C GLU A 153 -13.22 -19.47 -0.76
N ASP A 154 -12.66 -19.83 0.39
CA ASP A 154 -11.28 -19.46 0.78
C ASP A 154 -10.24 -19.82 -0.28
N ARG A 155 -10.46 -20.94 -0.97
CA ARG A 155 -9.58 -21.41 -2.06
C ARG A 155 -9.50 -20.42 -3.21
N ASP A 156 -10.62 -19.82 -3.61
CA ASP A 156 -10.63 -18.83 -4.68
C ASP A 156 -9.80 -17.62 -4.28
N TRP A 157 -9.97 -17.13 -3.04
CA TRP A 157 -9.20 -16.00 -2.55
C TRP A 157 -7.68 -16.28 -2.54
N TYR A 158 -7.28 -17.46 -2.04
CA TYR A 158 -5.88 -17.91 -2.04
C TYR A 158 -5.31 -17.99 -3.46
N GLU A 159 -5.97 -18.69 -4.40
CA GLU A 159 -5.45 -18.90 -5.75
C GLU A 159 -5.33 -17.59 -6.53
N ARG A 160 -6.27 -16.66 -6.36
CA ARG A 160 -6.31 -15.38 -7.08
C ARG A 160 -5.29 -14.38 -6.57
N THR A 161 -5.11 -14.30 -5.25
CA THR A 161 -4.07 -13.47 -4.64
C THR A 161 -2.68 -13.88 -5.16
N LEU A 162 -2.40 -15.19 -5.23
CA LEU A 162 -1.15 -15.69 -5.80
C LEU A 162 -1.03 -15.45 -7.30
N ALA A 163 -2.12 -15.61 -8.06
CA ALA A 163 -2.13 -15.33 -9.50
C ALA A 163 -1.84 -13.85 -9.80
N GLN A 164 -2.34 -12.94 -8.97
CA GLN A 164 -2.05 -11.51 -9.07
C GLN A 164 -0.55 -11.22 -8.83
N GLY A 165 0.03 -11.80 -7.78
CA GLY A 165 1.48 -11.73 -7.51
C GLY A 165 2.32 -12.21 -8.68
N GLU A 166 1.95 -13.36 -9.26
CA GLU A 166 2.66 -13.92 -10.42
C GLU A 166 2.51 -13.02 -11.67
N ALA A 167 1.32 -12.50 -11.92
CA ALA A 167 1.07 -11.61 -13.06
C ALA A 167 1.89 -10.30 -12.96
N TYR A 168 2.02 -9.72 -11.76
CA TYR A 168 2.86 -8.54 -11.59
C TYR A 168 4.35 -8.87 -11.72
N ARG A 169 4.78 -10.02 -11.22
CA ARG A 169 6.15 -10.52 -11.39
C ARG A 169 6.51 -10.78 -12.86
N GLN A 170 5.58 -11.20 -13.70
CA GLN A 170 5.80 -11.42 -15.14
C GLN A 170 6.19 -10.13 -15.89
N VAL A 171 5.69 -8.98 -15.45
CA VAL A 171 6.12 -7.66 -15.96
C VAL A 171 7.32 -7.09 -15.18
N ARG A 172 7.97 -7.94 -14.37
CA ARG A 172 9.10 -7.60 -13.50
C ARG A 172 8.76 -6.60 -12.40
N GLY A 173 7.50 -6.58 -11.96
CA GLY A 173 7.04 -5.83 -10.80
C GLY A 173 7.74 -6.30 -9.53
N GLN A 174 8.15 -5.35 -8.70
CA GLN A 174 8.82 -5.63 -7.43
C GLN A 174 8.51 -4.50 -6.45
N PRO A 175 7.29 -4.43 -5.89
CA PRO A 175 6.98 -3.38 -4.93
C PRO A 175 7.90 -3.50 -3.71
N ASP A 176 8.15 -2.37 -3.05
CA ASP A 176 8.92 -2.29 -1.82
C ASP A 176 8.12 -2.83 -0.63
N GLU A 177 6.78 -2.73 -0.71
CA GLU A 177 5.85 -3.29 0.26
C GLU A 177 4.71 -4.07 -0.44
N TYR A 178 4.36 -5.22 0.15
CA TYR A 178 3.29 -6.08 -0.34
C TYR A 178 2.17 -6.05 0.70
N ASP A 179 1.04 -5.45 0.34
CA ASP A 179 -0.15 -5.43 1.19
C ASP A 179 -1.08 -6.56 0.73
N ILE A 180 -1.29 -7.57 1.57
CA ILE A 180 -2.17 -8.70 1.27
C ILE A 180 -3.35 -8.63 2.23
N GLN A 181 -4.50 -8.24 1.69
CA GLN A 181 -5.70 -7.98 2.50
C GLN A 181 -6.96 -8.53 1.85
N SER A 182 -8.03 -8.55 2.65
CA SER A 182 -9.35 -8.95 2.18
C SER A 182 -10.44 -8.06 2.76
N TRP A 183 -11.36 -7.62 1.89
CA TRP A 183 -12.63 -6.99 2.26
C TRP A 183 -13.80 -7.95 2.15
N LEU A 184 -13.52 -9.23 1.94
CA LEU A 184 -14.50 -10.30 1.88
C LEU A 184 -14.53 -11.04 3.23
N ALA A 185 -15.60 -11.79 3.48
CA ALA A 185 -15.66 -12.73 4.60
C ALA A 185 -14.72 -13.94 4.44
N ILE A 186 -13.90 -13.94 3.38
CA ILE A 186 -12.89 -14.95 3.06
C ILE A 186 -11.50 -14.30 2.99
N PRO A 187 -10.41 -14.98 3.38
CA PRO A 187 -10.43 -16.33 3.93
C PRO A 187 -11.12 -16.36 5.30
N SER A 188 -11.97 -17.37 5.52
CA SER A 188 -12.80 -17.51 6.73
C SER A 188 -11.95 -17.74 7.99
N GLN A 189 -10.68 -18.08 7.81
CA GLN A 189 -9.71 -18.34 8.86
C GLN A 189 -8.40 -17.62 8.57
N SER A 190 -7.91 -16.86 9.56
CA SER A 190 -6.59 -16.23 9.46
C SER A 190 -5.46 -17.24 9.68
N ILE A 191 -5.61 -18.11 10.68
CA ILE A 191 -4.64 -19.12 11.13
C ILE A 191 -5.27 -20.52 11.09
N PRO A 192 -4.48 -21.61 11.11
CA PRO A 192 -3.02 -21.71 11.22
C PRO A 192 -2.26 -21.63 9.87
N GLU A 193 -0.94 -21.53 9.94
CA GLU A 193 0.01 -21.49 8.80
C GLU A 193 -0.11 -22.71 7.87
N TYR A 194 -0.51 -23.87 8.42
CA TYR A 194 -0.60 -25.15 7.71
C TYR A 194 -2.01 -25.45 7.16
N GLY A 195 -2.97 -24.55 7.37
CA GLY A 195 -4.26 -24.64 6.68
C GLY A 195 -4.08 -24.61 5.17
N SER A 196 -5.06 -25.13 4.42
CA SER A 196 -4.96 -25.18 2.95
C SER A 196 -5.12 -23.81 2.30
N ASN A 197 -5.97 -22.93 2.86
CA ASN A 197 -6.32 -21.62 2.28
C ASN A 197 -6.53 -20.53 3.35
N THR A 198 -5.89 -20.66 4.51
CA THR A 198 -5.94 -19.62 5.56
C THR A 198 -5.18 -18.36 5.10
N LEU A 199 -5.48 -17.20 5.69
CA LEU A 199 -4.72 -15.96 5.39
C LEU A 199 -3.22 -16.18 5.55
N THR A 200 -2.79 -16.74 6.68
CA THR A 200 -1.37 -16.99 6.97
C THR A 200 -0.75 -17.98 6.00
N ARG A 201 -1.49 -19.00 5.53
CA ARG A 201 -1.00 -19.88 4.46
C ARG A 201 -0.75 -19.11 3.18
N THR A 202 -1.70 -18.26 2.76
CA THR A 202 -1.54 -17.42 1.56
C THR A 202 -0.32 -16.53 1.68
N LEU A 203 -0.11 -15.88 2.82
CA LEU A 203 1.06 -15.03 3.08
C LEU A 203 2.38 -15.81 2.93
N ASN A 204 2.47 -17.00 3.53
CA ASN A 204 3.66 -17.85 3.45
C ASN A 204 3.97 -18.28 2.01
N ASP A 205 2.94 -18.72 1.28
CA ASP A 205 3.11 -19.16 -0.10
C ASP A 205 3.38 -17.98 -1.03
N PHE A 206 2.78 -16.82 -0.78
CA PHE A 206 3.04 -15.58 -1.52
C PHE A 206 4.49 -15.15 -1.34
N TYR A 207 4.99 -15.12 -0.10
CA TYR A 207 6.39 -14.81 0.18
C TYR A 207 7.32 -15.79 -0.54
N THR A 208 7.10 -17.10 -0.37
CA THR A 208 7.98 -18.15 -0.89
C THR A 208 8.00 -18.21 -2.42
N ARG A 209 6.86 -17.94 -3.07
CA ARG A 209 6.69 -18.12 -4.52
C ARG A 209 6.88 -16.84 -5.32
N ILE A 210 6.57 -15.69 -4.73
CA ILE A 210 6.57 -14.40 -5.42
C ILE A 210 7.72 -13.54 -4.91
N VAL A 211 7.77 -13.25 -3.61
CA VAL A 211 8.71 -12.27 -3.03
C VAL A 211 10.15 -12.79 -3.00
N SER A 212 10.37 -14.03 -2.56
CA SER A 212 11.71 -14.58 -2.36
C SER A 212 12.36 -15.14 -3.62
N GLN A 213 11.63 -15.18 -4.74
CA GLN A 213 12.13 -15.73 -5.99
C GLN A 213 12.78 -14.64 -6.85
N PRO A 214 13.84 -14.96 -7.60
CA PRO A 214 14.44 -13.99 -8.53
C PRO A 214 13.42 -13.58 -9.60
N LEU A 215 13.46 -12.32 -10.03
CA LEU A 215 12.63 -11.84 -11.13
C LEU A 215 12.93 -12.62 -12.42
N PRO A 216 11.94 -12.83 -13.31
CA PRO A 216 12.17 -13.50 -14.57
C PRO A 216 13.21 -12.76 -15.41
N THR A 217 14.21 -13.49 -15.91
CA THR A 217 15.22 -12.96 -16.83
C THR A 217 14.60 -12.74 -18.20
N VAL A 218 14.72 -11.52 -18.74
CA VAL A 218 14.33 -11.26 -20.13
C VAL A 218 15.34 -11.98 -21.03
N THR A 219 14.92 -13.08 -21.65
CA THR A 219 15.68 -13.65 -22.77
C THR A 219 15.45 -12.73 -23.96
N GLU A 220 16.39 -11.82 -24.21
CA GLU A 220 16.39 -11.04 -25.45
C GLU A 220 16.46 -12.03 -26.61
N THR A 221 15.31 -12.23 -27.24
CA THR A 221 15.26 -12.93 -28.51
C THR A 221 15.79 -11.94 -29.52
N PHE A 222 17.08 -12.03 -29.80
CA PHE A 222 17.69 -11.27 -30.89
C PHE A 222 16.98 -11.65 -32.19
N THR A 223 16.02 -10.83 -32.59
CA THR A 223 15.54 -10.84 -33.97
C THR A 223 16.72 -10.34 -34.81
N PRO A 224 17.27 -11.15 -35.72
CA PRO A 224 18.41 -10.73 -36.53
C PRO A 224 18.01 -9.47 -37.31
N SER A 225 18.56 -8.33 -36.90
CA SER A 225 18.40 -7.06 -37.60
C SER A 225 19.11 -7.15 -38.94
N HIS A 226 18.44 -6.70 -40.01
CA HIS A 226 19.04 -6.59 -41.33
C HIS A 226 20.39 -5.85 -41.25
N THR A 227 21.40 -6.45 -41.88
CA THR A 227 22.77 -5.97 -41.96
C THR A 227 22.82 -4.55 -42.53
N TYR A 228 23.05 -3.55 -41.68
CA TYR A 228 23.45 -2.22 -42.11
C TYR A 228 24.98 -2.16 -42.23
N THR A 229 25.44 -1.69 -43.38
CA THR A 229 26.87 -1.43 -43.68
C THR A 229 27.42 -0.33 -42.76
N PRO A 230 28.50 -0.57 -42.00
CA PRO A 230 29.05 0.42 -41.08
C PRO A 230 29.83 1.52 -41.82
N THR A 231 29.51 2.79 -41.51
CA THR A 231 30.38 3.95 -41.77
C THR A 231 31.25 4.19 -40.54
N SER A 232 32.56 4.19 -40.74
CA SER A 232 33.58 4.35 -39.69
C SER A 232 33.46 5.70 -38.95
N THR A 233 33.26 5.65 -37.63
CA THR A 233 33.35 6.81 -36.72
C THR A 233 34.45 6.54 -35.69
N PRO A 234 35.36 7.48 -35.40
CA PRO A 234 36.52 7.26 -34.54
C PRO A 234 36.18 7.17 -33.05
N ALA A 235 36.93 6.30 -32.36
CA ALA A 235 36.76 5.88 -30.99
C ALA A 235 37.07 6.98 -29.95
N ARG A 236 36.24 7.06 -28.90
CA ARG A 236 36.52 7.84 -27.68
C ARG A 236 37.04 6.96 -26.56
N THR A 237 38.02 7.52 -25.85
CA THR A 237 38.78 6.98 -24.71
C THR A 237 37.91 6.73 -23.47
N PRO A 238 38.13 5.63 -22.71
CA PRO A 238 37.36 5.35 -21.49
C PRO A 238 37.81 6.22 -20.29
N THR A 239 36.84 6.63 -19.48
CA THR A 239 37.03 7.33 -18.19
C THR A 239 36.83 6.36 -17.02
N VAL A 240 37.72 6.41 -16.04
CA VAL A 240 37.76 5.52 -14.86
C VAL A 240 36.69 5.93 -13.83
N THR A 241 36.00 4.95 -13.26
CA THR A 241 34.97 5.11 -12.20
C THR A 241 35.56 4.77 -10.82
N PRO A 242 35.38 5.58 -9.76
CA PRO A 242 35.84 5.27 -8.41
C PRO A 242 34.84 4.41 -7.63
N THR A 243 35.39 3.53 -6.78
CA THR A 243 34.67 2.58 -5.91
C THR A 243 34.36 3.23 -4.55
N HIS A 244 33.10 3.17 -4.10
CA HIS A 244 32.68 3.59 -2.76
C HIS A 244 32.68 2.41 -1.78
N THR A 245 33.14 2.65 -0.55
CA THR A 245 33.20 1.70 0.57
C THR A 245 32.04 1.97 1.53
N ASN A 246 31.21 0.95 1.82
CA ASN A 246 30.11 1.06 2.78
C ASN A 246 30.61 0.86 4.22
N SER A 247 30.20 1.77 5.10
CA SER A 247 30.39 1.71 6.55
C SER A 247 29.11 1.19 7.21
N SER A 248 29.21 0.13 8.01
CA SER A 248 28.08 -0.48 8.72
C SER A 248 27.88 0.18 10.09
N THR A 249 26.70 0.78 10.30
CA THR A 249 26.25 1.29 11.61
C THR A 249 25.54 0.18 12.40
N PRO A 250 25.87 -0.04 13.69
CA PRO A 250 25.19 -1.04 14.50
C PRO A 250 23.77 -0.60 14.85
N THR A 251 22.80 -1.51 14.64
CA THR A 251 21.39 -1.34 15.01
C THR A 251 21.19 -1.69 16.48
N LEU A 252 20.62 -0.76 17.26
CA LEU A 252 20.25 -1.02 18.66
C LEU A 252 18.98 -1.88 18.72
N THR A 253 19.00 -2.90 19.58
CA THR A 253 17.84 -3.75 19.87
C THR A 253 16.94 -3.04 20.90
N PRO A 254 15.67 -2.73 20.58
CA PRO A 254 14.77 -2.11 21.53
C PRO A 254 14.38 -3.08 22.65
N THR A 255 14.41 -2.59 23.88
CA THR A 255 13.94 -3.31 25.08
C THR A 255 12.42 -3.20 25.16
N ARG A 256 11.74 -4.34 25.26
CA ARG A 256 10.28 -4.46 25.25
C ARG A 256 9.70 -3.96 26.58
N THR A 257 8.97 -2.84 26.56
CA THR A 257 8.12 -2.42 27.68
C THR A 257 6.91 -3.36 27.76
N PRO A 258 6.56 -3.91 28.94
CA PRO A 258 5.40 -4.77 29.07
C PRO A 258 4.12 -3.96 28.81
N PHE A 259 3.38 -4.38 27.79
CA PHE A 259 2.05 -3.88 27.46
C PHE A 259 1.04 -4.32 28.52
N THR A 260 0.11 -3.45 28.88
CA THR A 260 -1.14 -3.85 29.53
C THR A 260 -2.21 -3.94 28.45
N THR A 261 -2.41 -5.13 27.88
CA THR A 261 -3.41 -5.43 26.84
C THR A 261 -4.83 -5.60 27.39
N ASP A 262 -5.04 -5.24 28.65
CA ASP A 262 -6.30 -5.26 29.39
C ASP A 262 -6.97 -3.88 29.24
N ILE A 263 -7.76 -3.73 28.19
CA ILE A 263 -8.39 -2.48 27.76
C ILE A 263 -9.53 -2.10 28.71
N ASP A 264 -10.26 -3.10 29.24
CA ASP A 264 -11.37 -2.87 30.18
C ASP A 264 -10.91 -2.74 31.65
N GLY A 265 -9.66 -3.08 31.94
CA GLY A 265 -9.03 -2.95 33.26
C GLY A 265 -9.45 -4.03 34.25
N ASN A 266 -9.94 -5.18 33.79
CA ASN A 266 -10.45 -6.27 34.61
C ASN A 266 -9.35 -7.24 35.12
N GLY A 267 -8.10 -7.01 34.71
CA GLY A 267 -6.93 -7.82 35.02
C GLY A 267 -6.71 -8.99 34.05
N ARG A 268 -7.41 -9.04 32.92
CA ARG A 268 -7.33 -10.10 31.90
C ARG A 268 -7.23 -9.49 30.50
N VAL A 269 -6.89 -10.34 29.54
CA VAL A 269 -6.84 -9.99 28.12
C VAL A 269 -7.76 -10.99 27.43
N ASP A 270 -8.99 -10.59 27.17
CA ASP A 270 -10.05 -11.49 26.71
C ASP A 270 -10.92 -10.88 25.60
N GLU A 271 -12.05 -11.54 25.32
CA GLU A 271 -12.96 -11.16 24.23
C GLU A 271 -13.59 -9.79 24.47
N GLU A 272 -13.74 -9.35 25.72
CA GLU A 272 -14.33 -8.04 26.04
C GLU A 272 -13.38 -6.91 25.61
N ASP A 273 -12.08 -7.08 25.78
CA ASP A 273 -11.06 -6.15 25.28
C ASP A 273 -11.12 -6.02 23.75
N LEU A 274 -11.28 -7.16 23.06
CA LEU A 274 -11.45 -7.19 21.60
C LEU A 274 -12.76 -6.53 21.19
N LEU A 275 -13.86 -6.75 21.91
CA LEU A 275 -15.16 -6.15 21.60
C LEU A 275 -15.16 -4.64 21.85
N ILE A 276 -14.47 -4.16 22.88
CA ILE A 276 -14.26 -2.72 23.11
C ILE A 276 -13.46 -2.12 21.96
N LEU A 277 -12.38 -2.80 21.54
CA LEU A 277 -11.59 -2.40 20.39
C LEU A 277 -12.44 -2.32 19.10
N LEU A 278 -13.26 -3.35 18.82
CA LEU A 278 -14.12 -3.42 17.63
C LEU A 278 -15.28 -2.42 17.66
N LYS A 279 -15.85 -2.16 18.84
CA LYS A 279 -16.91 -1.18 19.04
C LYS A 279 -16.41 0.24 18.85
N ASP A 280 -15.22 0.54 19.34
CA ASP A 280 -14.57 1.82 19.14
C ASP A 280 -14.17 2.05 17.68
N TRP A 281 -14.00 0.98 16.90
CA TRP A 281 -13.85 1.02 15.43
C TRP A 281 -15.18 1.19 14.67
N GLY A 282 -16.31 1.31 15.37
CA GLY A 282 -17.63 1.45 14.74
C GLY A 282 -18.15 0.17 14.08
N LEU A 283 -17.41 -0.95 14.17
CA LEU A 283 -17.74 -2.22 13.52
C LEU A 283 -18.92 -2.95 14.16
N THR A 284 -19.27 -2.62 15.40
CA THR A 284 -20.42 -3.24 16.10
C THR A 284 -21.73 -2.45 15.91
N SER A 285 -21.79 -1.49 14.99
CA SER A 285 -22.98 -0.65 14.73
C SER A 285 -23.79 -1.05 13.48
N GLY A 286 -23.54 -2.23 12.91
CA GLY A 286 -24.41 -2.83 11.91
C GLY A 286 -25.56 -3.63 12.56
N PRO A 287 -26.83 -3.46 12.14
CA PRO A 287 -27.94 -4.19 12.73
C PRO A 287 -27.86 -5.67 12.36
N ASN A 288 -28.02 -6.53 13.37
CA ASN A 288 -28.48 -7.90 13.20
C ASN A 288 -29.65 -7.96 12.21
N ARG A 289 -29.41 -8.49 11.00
CA ARG A 289 -30.41 -9.20 10.18
C ARG A 289 -29.74 -9.96 9.03
N ILE A 290 -29.27 -11.16 9.36
CA ILE A 290 -29.34 -12.27 8.42
C ILE A 290 -30.82 -12.62 8.31
N GLU A 291 -31.51 -12.03 7.34
CA GLU A 291 -32.77 -12.60 6.81
C GLU A 291 -32.52 -12.95 5.35
N ASN A 292 -32.58 -14.27 5.09
CA ASN A 292 -32.63 -14.88 3.77
C ASN A 292 -33.61 -14.15 2.84
N ARG A 293 -33.11 -13.65 1.70
CA ARG A 293 -33.76 -13.71 0.38
C ARG A 293 -32.71 -13.70 -0.73
#